data_AF-A0A2E3HXW3-F1
#
_entry.id   AF-A0A2E3HXW3-F1
#
_cell.length_a   1.000
_cell.length_b   1.000
_cell.length_c   1.000
_cell.angle_alpha   90.00
_cell.angle_beta   90.00
_cell.angle_gamma   90.00
#
_symmetry.space_group_name_H-M   'P 1'
#
loop_
_entity.id
_entity.type
_entity.pdbx_description
1 polymer ?
#
loop_
_entity_poly.entity_id
_entity_poly.type
_entity_poly.pdbx_seq_one_letter_code
_entity_poly.pdbx_strand_id
1 'polypeptide(L)'
;MKFACGSQSPSNTRRGKIDWRTFAFIESNYWGRAIVTDQYKYVMKYISTNDFVPMGPDPTQLGREQLFDLVTDPFEITNLSEDFQYQTELELRRKQLWEKEEKLNQYPLSHHRSQETISPWRNTLQQA
;
A
#
# COMPACT_ATOMS: atom_id res chain seq x y z
N MET A 1 -37.53 -56.63 0.96
CA MET A 1 -36.31 -55.81 1.10
C MET A 1 -35.99 -55.15 -0.24
N LYS A 2 -36.21 -53.84 -0.35
CA LYS A 2 -35.67 -52.97 -1.41
C LYS A 2 -35.24 -51.68 -0.71
N PHE A 3 -33.95 -51.38 -0.75
CA PHE A 3 -33.35 -50.22 -0.10
C PHE A 3 -33.62 -48.96 -0.94
N ALA A 4 -34.09 -47.91 -0.29
CA ALA A 4 -34.24 -46.59 -0.87
C ALA A 4 -32.84 -45.97 -1.10
N CYS A 5 -32.59 -45.53 -2.34
CA CYS A 5 -31.43 -44.71 -2.67
C CYS A 5 -31.70 -43.28 -2.17
N GLY A 6 -31.23 -42.97 -0.97
CA GLY A 6 -31.16 -41.60 -0.47
C GLY A 6 -30.01 -40.88 -1.15
N SER A 7 -30.30 -39.91 -2.00
CA SER A 7 -29.34 -38.93 -2.49
C SER A 7 -28.94 -38.01 -1.33
N GLN A 8 -27.90 -38.37 -0.59
CA GLN A 8 -27.22 -37.45 0.30
C GLN A 8 -26.39 -36.50 -0.56
N SER A 9 -26.90 -35.29 -0.79
CA SER A 9 -26.09 -34.17 -1.22
C SER A 9 -24.94 -33.99 -0.22
N PRO A 10 -23.67 -33.98 -0.64
CA PRO A 10 -22.58 -33.73 0.29
C PRO A 10 -22.75 -32.33 0.88
N SER A 11 -22.78 -32.33 2.20
CA SER A 11 -23.00 -31.22 3.08
C SER A 11 -22.08 -30.03 2.76
N ASN A 12 -22.73 -28.88 2.69
CA ASN A 12 -22.17 -27.54 2.65
C ASN A 12 -20.98 -27.42 3.62
N THR A 13 -19.77 -27.49 3.08
CA THR A 13 -18.53 -27.40 3.84
C THR A 13 -18.46 -26.00 4.44
N ARG A 14 -18.48 -25.90 5.77
CA ARG A 14 -18.19 -24.67 6.49
C ARG A 14 -16.78 -24.21 6.10
N ARG A 15 -16.66 -23.34 5.09
CA ARG A 15 -15.48 -22.51 4.92
C ARG A 15 -15.40 -21.69 6.21
N GLY A 16 -14.46 -22.02 7.09
CA GLY A 16 -14.08 -21.14 8.19
C GLY A 16 -13.88 -19.75 7.60
N LYS A 17 -14.54 -18.74 8.19
CA LYS A 17 -14.37 -17.34 7.79
C LYS A 17 -12.90 -17.01 8.05
N ILE A 18 -12.06 -17.11 7.02
CA ILE A 18 -10.66 -16.74 7.11
C ILE A 18 -10.66 -15.24 7.39
N ASP A 19 -10.03 -14.84 8.49
CA ASP A 19 -9.79 -13.44 8.81
C ASP A 19 -8.81 -12.89 7.77
N TRP A 20 -9.37 -12.33 6.70
CA TRP A 20 -8.61 -11.79 5.60
C TRP A 20 -8.02 -10.44 6.00
N ARG A 21 -6.85 -10.10 5.44
CA ARG A 21 -6.20 -8.83 5.74
C ARG A 21 -7.11 -7.68 5.34
N THR A 22 -7.20 -6.68 6.20
CA THR A 22 -8.04 -5.49 6.00
C THR A 22 -7.43 -4.47 5.03
N PHE A 23 -6.17 -4.69 4.62
CA PHE A 23 -5.48 -3.89 3.62
C PHE A 23 -4.28 -4.62 3.01
N ALA A 24 -3.84 -4.14 1.85
CA ALA A 24 -2.55 -4.44 1.24
C ALA A 24 -1.57 -3.29 1.49
N PHE A 25 -0.31 -3.62 1.78
CA PHE A 25 0.82 -2.68 1.83
C PHE A 25 1.68 -2.91 0.60
N ILE A 26 2.07 -1.84 -0.08
CA ILE A 26 2.77 -1.88 -1.37
C ILE A 26 4.04 -1.03 -1.29
N GLU A 27 5.15 -1.62 -1.70
CA GLU A 27 6.42 -0.94 -1.94
C GLU A 27 6.63 -0.85 -3.45
N SER A 28 6.56 0.36 -4.02
CA SER A 28 6.73 0.55 -5.47
C SER A 28 8.20 0.68 -5.85
N ASN A 29 8.92 1.53 -5.11
CA ASN A 29 10.35 1.78 -5.29
C ASN A 29 10.96 2.18 -3.94
N TYR A 30 12.17 2.70 -3.89
CA TYR A 30 12.83 3.04 -2.63
C TYR A 30 12.18 4.19 -1.85
N TRP A 31 11.34 5.00 -2.50
CA TRP A 31 10.76 6.23 -1.94
C TRP A 31 9.23 6.20 -1.88
N GLY A 32 8.59 5.33 -2.67
CA GLY A 32 7.16 5.28 -2.91
C GLY A 32 6.50 4.09 -2.24
N ARG A 33 5.40 4.35 -1.54
CA ARG A 33 4.65 3.38 -0.74
C ARG A 33 3.16 3.59 -0.90
N ALA A 34 2.39 2.54 -0.67
CA ALA A 34 0.94 2.66 -0.60
C ALA A 34 0.31 1.69 0.41
N ILE A 35 -0.85 2.09 0.92
CA ILE A 35 -1.83 1.20 1.53
C ILE A 35 -3.09 1.20 0.68
N VAL A 36 -3.65 0.00 0.46
CA VAL A 36 -4.90 -0.19 -0.27
C VAL A 36 -5.87 -0.97 0.60
N THR A 37 -7.04 -0.40 0.85
CA THR A 37 -8.18 -1.07 1.49
C THR A 37 -9.28 -1.31 0.46
N ASP A 38 -10.40 -1.87 0.89
CA ASP A 38 -11.57 -2.06 0.01
C ASP A 38 -12.14 -0.74 -0.51
N GLN A 39 -11.95 0.38 0.22
CA GLN A 39 -12.50 1.68 -0.15
C GLN A 39 -11.45 2.72 -0.53
N TYR A 40 -10.27 2.70 0.09
CA TYR A 40 -9.30 3.77 -0.11
C TYR A 40 -7.94 3.25 -0.54
N LYS A 41 -7.32 3.98 -1.45
CA LYS A 41 -5.89 3.86 -1.74
C LYS A 41 -5.19 5.13 -1.29
N TYR A 42 -4.21 4.96 -0.42
CA TYR A 42 -3.32 6.01 0.04
C TYR A 42 -1.93 5.76 -0.52
N VAL A 43 -1.36 6.76 -1.20
CA VAL A 43 -0.03 6.71 -1.80
C VAL A 43 0.81 7.84 -1.22
N MET A 44 2.04 7.52 -0.85
CA MET A 44 3.00 8.53 -0.42
C MET A 44 4.36 8.32 -1.07
N LYS A 45 5.08 9.44 -1.22
CA LYS A 45 6.47 9.46 -1.68
C LYS A 45 7.28 10.40 -0.81
N TYR A 46 8.39 9.91 -0.29
CA TYR A 46 9.33 10.73 0.46
C TYR A 46 10.26 11.57 -0.43
N ILE A 47 10.69 12.71 0.07
CA ILE A 47 11.77 13.54 -0.46
C ILE A 47 13.09 13.02 0.11
N SER A 48 13.78 12.19 -0.66
CA SER A 48 15.11 11.74 -0.29
C SER A 48 16.18 12.80 -0.52
N THR A 49 17.03 13.00 0.49
CA THR A 49 18.32 13.70 0.36
C THR A 49 19.46 12.74 -0.01
N ASN A 50 19.29 11.44 0.24
CA ASN A 50 20.22 10.38 -0.13
C ASN A 50 19.44 9.14 -0.59
N ASP A 51 19.46 8.90 -1.90
CA ASP A 51 18.69 7.87 -2.58
C ASP A 51 19.05 6.42 -2.21
N PHE A 52 20.12 6.22 -1.44
CA PHE A 52 20.62 4.90 -1.05
C PHE A 52 20.43 4.59 0.43
N VAL A 53 19.80 5.49 1.18
CA VAL A 53 19.42 5.28 2.58
C VAL A 53 17.90 5.16 2.65
N PRO A 54 17.36 4.06 3.20
CA PRO A 54 15.93 3.85 3.19
C PRO A 54 15.33 4.82 4.20
N MET A 55 14.26 5.51 3.78
CA MET A 55 13.58 6.44 4.65
C MET A 55 12.59 5.67 5.51
N GLY A 56 12.69 5.89 6.81
CA GLY A 56 11.70 5.46 7.77
C GLY A 56 10.48 6.38 7.74
N PRO A 57 9.50 6.11 8.62
CA PRO A 57 8.40 7.04 8.86
C PRO A 57 8.95 8.39 9.34
N ASP A 58 8.97 9.38 8.45
CA ASP A 58 9.39 10.74 8.78
C ASP A 58 8.43 11.78 8.14
N PRO A 59 7.59 12.45 8.93
CA PRO A 59 6.67 13.47 8.42
C PRO A 59 7.39 14.66 7.78
N THR A 60 8.61 14.97 8.21
CA THR A 60 9.38 16.12 7.69
C THR A 60 9.91 15.87 6.28
N GLN A 61 9.94 14.60 5.86
CA GLN A 61 10.41 14.18 4.54
C GLN A 61 9.26 13.76 3.63
N LEU A 62 8.01 13.95 4.03
CA LEU A 62 6.86 13.65 3.18
C LEU A 62 6.84 14.60 1.97
N GLY A 63 6.87 14.03 0.77
CA GLY A 63 6.95 14.79 -0.48
C GLY A 63 5.64 14.88 -1.23
N ARG A 64 5.18 13.76 -1.78
CA ARG A 64 3.85 13.65 -2.40
C ARG A 64 2.97 12.77 -1.53
N GLU A 65 1.73 13.17 -1.38
CA GLU A 65 0.71 12.45 -0.65
C GLU A 65 -0.57 12.47 -1.49
N GLN A 66 -1.20 11.30 -1.63
CA GLN A 66 -2.39 11.14 -2.46
C GLN A 66 -3.37 10.18 -1.79
N LEU A 67 -4.65 10.49 -1.88
CA LEU A 67 -5.74 9.64 -1.40
C LEU A 67 -6.78 9.50 -2.50
N PHE A 68 -7.22 8.27 -2.76
CA PHE A 68 -8.23 7.95 -3.76
C PHE A 68 -9.33 7.11 -3.11
N ASP A 69 -10.58 7.46 -3.35
CA ASP A 69 -11.75 6.66 -3.00
C ASP A 69 -12.05 5.70 -4.16
N LEU A 70 -11.72 4.43 -3.98
CA LEU A 70 -11.87 3.39 -5.00
C LEU A 70 -13.33 3.00 -5.26
N VAL A 71 -14.27 3.37 -4.38
CA VAL A 71 -15.70 3.10 -4.59
C VAL A 71 -16.30 4.12 -5.55
N THR A 72 -15.94 5.40 -5.38
CA THR A 72 -16.49 6.50 -6.19
C THR A 72 -15.60 6.87 -7.38
N ASP A 73 -14.28 6.63 -7.27
CA ASP A 73 -13.26 6.89 -8.28
C ASP A 73 -12.31 5.67 -8.43
N PRO A 74 -12.79 4.57 -9.04
CA PRO A 74 -11.99 3.35 -9.23
C PRO A 74 -10.80 3.53 -10.17
N PHE A 75 -10.72 4.65 -10.89
CA PHE A 75 -9.64 4.95 -11.84
C PHE A 75 -8.60 5.92 -11.27
N GLU A 76 -8.72 6.30 -9.99
CA GLU A 76 -7.73 7.12 -9.27
C GLU A 76 -7.48 8.47 -9.98
N ILE A 77 -8.53 9.08 -10.52
CA ILE A 77 -8.46 10.33 -11.28
C ILE A 77 -8.33 11.53 -10.34
N THR A 78 -9.04 11.50 -9.22
CA THR A 78 -9.18 12.62 -8.29
C THR A 78 -8.38 12.37 -7.03
N ASN A 79 -7.33 13.16 -6.82
CA ASN A 79 -6.61 13.16 -5.56
C ASN A 79 -7.40 13.92 -4.49
N LEU A 80 -7.81 13.21 -3.44
CA LEU A 80 -8.59 13.72 -2.32
C LEU A 80 -7.72 14.23 -1.15
N SER A 81 -6.39 14.26 -1.30
CA SER A 81 -5.48 14.55 -0.19
C SER A 81 -5.62 15.95 0.39
N GLU A 82 -6.07 16.92 -0.41
CA GLU A 82 -6.25 18.32 -0.01
C GLU A 82 -7.69 18.61 0.44
N ASP A 83 -8.60 17.66 0.27
CA ASP A 83 -10.00 17.86 0.62
C ASP A 83 -10.21 17.69 2.13
N PHE A 84 -10.80 18.71 2.75
CA PHE A 84 -11.04 18.77 4.19
C PHE A 84 -11.90 17.59 4.68
N GLN A 85 -12.87 17.14 3.89
CA GLN A 85 -13.78 16.07 4.31
C GLN A 85 -13.09 14.71 4.44
N TYR A 86 -11.95 14.51 3.77
CA TYR A 86 -11.19 13.27 3.75
C TYR A 86 -9.95 13.28 4.66
N GLN A 87 -9.68 14.37 5.39
CA GLN A 87 -8.48 14.49 6.24
C GLN A 87 -8.39 13.40 7.31
N THR A 88 -9.51 13.04 7.93
CA THR A 88 -9.54 11.94 8.91
C THR A 88 -9.12 10.61 8.31
N GLU A 89 -9.57 10.30 7.09
CA GLU A 89 -9.18 9.06 6.40
C GLU A 89 -7.72 9.12 5.96
N LEU A 90 -7.27 10.25 5.44
CA LEU A 90 -5.87 10.48 5.06
C LEU A 90 -4.92 10.23 6.25
N GLU A 91 -5.20 10.84 7.41
CA GLU A 91 -4.42 10.64 8.63
C GLU A 91 -4.43 9.18 9.10
N LEU A 92 -5.57 8.51 9.03
CA LEU A 92 -5.70 7.09 9.37
C LEU A 92 -4.82 6.22 8.47
N ARG A 93 -4.87 6.42 7.15
CA ARG A 93 -4.06 5.63 6.20
C ARG A 93 -2.57 5.94 6.33
N ARG A 94 -2.21 7.20 6.53
CA ARG A 94 -0.83 7.61 6.82
C ARG A 94 -0.28 6.89 8.04
N LYS A 95 -1.03 6.90 9.15
CA LYS A 95 -0.65 6.20 10.37
C LYS A 95 -0.49 4.70 10.14
N GLN A 96 -1.44 4.05 9.48
CA GLN A 96 -1.37 2.62 9.17
C GLN A 96 -0.13 2.28 8.33
N LEU A 97 0.26 3.16 7.42
CA LEU A 97 1.42 2.96 6.57
C LEU A 97 2.70 3.06 7.39
N TRP A 98 2.85 4.10 8.21
CA TRP A 98 4.00 4.25 9.08
C TRP A 98 4.16 3.09 10.06
N GLU A 99 3.07 2.60 10.67
CA GLU A 99 3.10 1.41 11.54
C GLU A 99 3.60 0.14 10.82
N LYS A 100 3.48 0.08 9.49
CA LYS A 100 4.08 -0.99 8.68
C LYS A 100 5.53 -0.73 8.38
N GLU A 101 5.90 0.51 8.07
CA GLU A 101 7.29 0.89 7.81
C GLU A 101 8.19 0.68 9.01
N GLU A 102 7.73 0.99 10.23
CA GLU A 102 8.47 0.73 11.48
C GLU A 102 8.86 -0.75 11.66
N LYS A 103 8.13 -1.65 11.00
CA LYS A 103 8.34 -3.10 11.08
C LYS A 103 9.16 -3.64 9.90
N LEU A 104 9.54 -2.79 8.94
CA LEU A 104 10.36 -3.19 7.82
C LEU A 104 11.83 -3.27 8.25
N ASN A 105 12.49 -4.38 7.91
CA ASN A 105 13.94 -4.49 8.01
C ASN A 105 14.57 -3.78 6.83
N GLN A 106 14.72 -2.46 6.93
CA GLN A 106 15.28 -1.63 5.88
C GLN A 106 16.81 -1.54 6.01
N TYR A 107 17.52 -1.68 4.89
CA TYR A 107 18.98 -1.58 4.84
C TYR A 107 19.42 -0.57 3.78
N PRO A 108 20.50 0.20 4.04
CA PRO A 108 21.14 1.01 3.02
C PRO A 108 21.58 0.18 1.81
N LEU A 109 21.38 0.73 0.63
CA LEU A 109 21.85 0.15 -0.61
C LEU A 109 23.32 0.48 -0.80
N SER A 110 24.19 -0.40 -0.33
CA SER A 110 25.65 -0.22 -0.38
C SER A 110 26.30 -0.72 -1.67
N HIS A 111 25.63 -1.59 -2.43
CA HIS A 111 26.22 -2.23 -3.59
C HIS A 111 26.12 -1.37 -4.86
N HIS A 112 27.25 -1.04 -5.47
CA HIS A 112 27.37 -0.14 -6.64
C HIS A 112 26.37 -0.45 -7.77
N ARG A 113 26.26 -1.72 -8.19
CA ARG A 113 25.31 -2.11 -9.26
C ARG A 113 23.84 -1.80 -8.93
N SER A 114 23.45 -1.90 -7.65
CA SER A 114 22.09 -1.55 -7.23
C SER A 114 21.88 -0.05 -7.30
N GLN A 115 22.91 0.73 -6.94
CA GLN A 115 22.89 2.19 -7.04
C GLN A 115 22.78 2.64 -8.51
N GLU A 116 23.58 2.08 -9.41
CA GLU A 116 23.53 2.37 -10.86
C GLU A 116 22.16 2.08 -11.48
N THR A 117 21.45 1.06 -10.97
CA THR A 117 20.10 0.70 -11.44
C THR A 117 19.04 1.70 -10.97
N ILE A 118 19.19 2.24 -9.76
CA ILE A 118 18.16 3.08 -9.11
C ILE A 118 18.29 4.56 -9.48
N SER A 119 19.52 5.05 -9.73
CA SER A 119 19.76 6.45 -10.10
C SER A 119 18.98 6.92 -11.34
N PRO A 120 18.86 6.13 -12.44
CA PRO A 120 18.04 6.51 -13.58
C PRO A 120 16.55 6.69 -13.22
N TRP A 121 16.01 5.84 -12.33
CA TRP A 121 14.62 5.94 -11.90
C TRP A 121 14.35 7.23 -11.13
N ARG A 122 15.33 7.68 -10.31
CA ARG A 122 15.24 8.96 -9.61
C ARG A 122 15.11 10.12 -10.60
N ASN A 123 16.00 10.15 -11.59
CA ASN A 123 16.04 11.24 -12.58
C ASN A 123 14.73 11.35 -13.34
N THR A 124 14.17 10.21 -13.79
CA THR A 124 12.86 10.17 -14.48
C THR A 124 11.74 10.68 -13.57
N LEU A 125 11.73 10.29 -12.30
CA LEU A 125 10.71 10.70 -11.33
C LEU A 125 10.80 12.15 -10.85
N GLN A 126 11.91 12.85 -11.12
CA GLN A 126 12.05 14.29 -10.84
C GLN A 126 11.57 15.15 -12.01
N GLN A 127 11.47 14.59 -13.22
CA GLN A 127 11.04 15.30 -14.43
C GLN A 127 9.52 15.18 -14.69
N ALA A 128 8.80 14.39 -13.88
CA ALA A 128 7.37 14.10 -14.00
C ALA A 128 6.54 14.65 -12.83
#